data_AF-A0A956CT08-F1
#
_entry.id   AF-A0A956CT08-F1
#
_cell.length_a   1.000
_cell.length_b   1.000
_cell.length_c   1.000
_cell.angle_alpha   90.00
_cell.angle_beta   90.00
_cell.angle_gamma   90.00
#
_symmetry.space_group_name_H-M   'P 1'
#
loop_
_entity.id
_entity.type
_entity.pdbx_description
1 polymer ?
#
loop_
_entity_poly.entity_id
_entity_poly.type
_entity_poly.pdbx_seq_one_letter_code
_entity_poly.pdbx_strand_id
1 'polypeptide(L)'
;MTELVVASANRPFVEALGQIADIGGRWSVIGGLAVWCHLGQSHRPTLDIDAAAAGDAHETLVALGAPGHGSHRRIVEGVKVEVIEVIDPGSDLDTLDDKSRLFVTAHWAAAQLTTRVRVRCEELDVSVPVARRLPLIACKLHAWLDRRDQRADKRGSDGLDIVRLLHGADWSEMADDSQTIPGLREAVSWAGEVVLDDQAPRVSRLIQVHTDESPPDVNDIRALGRLLARL
;
A
#
# COMPACT_ATOMS: atom_id res chain seq x y z
N MET A 1 13.51 12.71 -6.60
CA MET A 1 12.18 12.35 -7.11
C MET A 1 12.28 10.96 -7.71
N THR A 2 11.49 10.00 -7.24
CA THR A 2 11.50 8.62 -7.73
C THR A 2 10.77 8.52 -9.07
N GLU A 3 11.25 7.65 -9.96
CA GLU A 3 10.66 7.40 -11.28
C GLU A 3 10.26 5.93 -11.40
N LEU A 4 9.09 5.66 -11.99
CA LEU A 4 8.62 4.34 -12.40
C LEU A 4 8.33 4.38 -13.90
N VAL A 5 9.03 3.55 -14.68
CA VAL A 5 8.73 3.34 -16.09
C VAL A 5 7.94 2.04 -16.24
N VAL A 6 6.74 2.11 -16.80
CA VAL A 6 5.88 0.94 -17.03
C VAL A 6 5.82 0.60 -18.53
N ALA A 7 5.63 -0.69 -18.82
CA ALA A 7 5.46 -1.17 -20.19
C ALA A 7 4.16 -0.62 -20.83
N SER A 8 4.12 -0.56 -22.16
CA SER A 8 2.98 -0.06 -22.95
C SER A 8 1.64 -0.75 -22.64
N ALA A 9 1.68 -2.03 -22.24
CA ALA A 9 0.49 -2.75 -21.78
C ALA A 9 -0.18 -2.10 -20.55
N ASN A 10 0.54 -1.28 -19.79
CA ASN A 10 0.02 -0.53 -18.64
C ASN A 10 -0.32 0.93 -18.98
N ARG A 11 -0.34 1.30 -20.26
CA ARG A 11 -0.73 2.65 -20.70
C ARG A 11 -2.06 3.15 -20.08
N PRO A 12 -3.13 2.33 -19.99
CA PRO A 12 -4.39 2.76 -19.36
C PRO A 12 -4.22 3.20 -17.90
N PHE A 13 -3.28 2.60 -17.16
CA PHE A 13 -2.99 3.05 -15.79
C PHE A 13 -2.44 4.47 -15.77
N VAL A 14 -1.51 4.79 -16.66
CA VAL A 14 -0.90 6.12 -16.70
C VAL A 14 -1.90 7.16 -17.19
N GLU A 15 -2.80 6.80 -18.10
CA GLU A 15 -3.92 7.65 -18.53
C GLU A 15 -4.89 7.92 -17.37
N ALA A 16 -5.30 6.87 -16.63
CA ALA A 16 -6.15 7.02 -15.44
C ALA A 16 -5.47 7.82 -14.33
N LEU A 17 -4.16 7.62 -14.11
CA LEU A 17 -3.37 8.46 -13.21
C LEU A 17 -3.40 9.92 -13.63
N GLY A 18 -3.30 10.21 -14.93
CA GLY A 18 -3.38 11.58 -15.46
C GLY A 18 -4.70 12.28 -15.13
N GLN A 19 -5.80 11.53 -14.99
CA GLN A 19 -7.09 12.08 -14.60
C GLN A 19 -7.19 12.40 -13.10
N ILE A 20 -6.40 11.73 -12.25
CA ILE A 20 -6.49 11.87 -10.79
C ILE A 20 -5.31 12.63 -10.16
N ALA A 21 -4.19 12.76 -10.85
CA ALA A 21 -2.92 13.24 -10.30
C ALA A 21 -2.96 14.66 -9.70
N ASP A 22 -3.81 15.52 -10.25
CA ASP A 22 -3.92 16.93 -9.86
C ASP A 22 -5.07 17.20 -8.87
N ILE A 23 -5.74 16.15 -8.37
CA ILE A 23 -6.74 16.29 -7.31
C ILE A 23 -6.08 16.91 -6.09
N GLY A 24 -6.64 18.02 -5.62
CA GLY A 24 -6.20 18.70 -4.41
C GLY A 24 -6.59 17.94 -3.13
N GLY A 25 -6.03 18.37 -2.01
CA GLY A 25 -6.33 17.79 -0.70
C GLY A 25 -5.45 16.57 -0.36
N ARG A 26 -5.93 15.75 0.58
CA ARG A 26 -5.16 14.66 1.17
C ARG A 26 -5.56 13.34 0.59
N TRP A 27 -4.70 12.80 -0.27
CA TRP A 27 -4.86 11.48 -0.84
C TRP A 27 -3.53 10.94 -1.36
N SER A 28 -3.47 9.64 -1.58
CA SER A 28 -2.35 9.02 -2.28
C SER A 28 -2.73 7.69 -2.92
N VAL A 29 -1.94 7.28 -3.91
CA VAL A 29 -1.96 5.91 -4.43
C VAL A 29 -1.37 4.95 -3.39
N ILE A 30 -2.09 3.86 -3.14
CA ILE A 30 -1.69 2.73 -2.31
C ILE A 30 -1.70 1.44 -3.17
N GLY A 31 -1.73 0.26 -2.53
CA GLY A 31 -1.95 -0.99 -3.23
C GLY A 31 -0.78 -1.44 -4.11
N GLY A 32 -1.06 -2.14 -5.21
CA GLY A 32 -0.04 -2.75 -6.07
C GLY A 32 0.81 -1.73 -6.84
N LEU A 33 0.19 -0.66 -7.35
CA LEU A 33 0.88 0.38 -8.10
C LEU A 33 1.84 1.18 -7.21
N ALA A 34 1.44 1.48 -5.97
CA ALA A 34 2.34 2.10 -5.00
C ALA A 34 3.57 1.23 -4.71
N VAL A 35 3.40 -0.10 -4.63
CA VAL A 35 4.55 -1.03 -4.48
C VAL A 35 5.49 -0.91 -5.67
N TRP A 36 4.97 -0.88 -6.91
CA TRP A 36 5.81 -0.70 -8.10
C TRP A 36 6.60 0.61 -8.04
N CYS A 37 5.96 1.71 -7.63
CA CYS A 37 6.62 3.00 -7.46
C CYS A 37 7.79 2.95 -6.48
N HIS A 38 7.65 2.21 -5.37
CA HIS A 38 8.72 2.04 -4.38
C HIS A 38 9.83 1.08 -4.81
N LEU A 39 9.52 0.11 -5.67
CA LEU A 39 10.48 -0.87 -6.18
C LEU A 39 11.12 -0.44 -7.51
N GLY A 40 10.62 0.63 -8.15
CA GLY A 40 11.06 1.10 -9.46
C GLY A 40 10.70 0.16 -10.62
N GLN A 41 9.88 -0.87 -10.39
CA GLN A 41 9.51 -1.86 -11.41
C GLN A 41 8.16 -2.53 -11.13
N SER A 42 7.49 -2.94 -12.20
CA SER A 42 6.36 -3.87 -12.15
C SER A 42 6.87 -5.29 -11.97
N HIS A 43 6.48 -5.95 -10.87
CA HIS A 43 6.96 -7.29 -10.54
C HIS A 43 5.86 -8.37 -10.47
N ARG A 44 4.59 -7.96 -10.52
CA ARG A 44 3.41 -8.85 -10.58
C ARG A 44 2.26 -8.09 -11.21
N PRO A 45 1.25 -8.75 -11.81
CA PRO A 45 0.09 -8.06 -12.36
C PRO A 45 -0.67 -7.23 -11.31
N THR A 46 -1.04 -6.00 -11.69
CA THR A 46 -1.94 -5.09 -10.98
C THR A 46 -3.02 -4.68 -11.97
N LEU A 47 -4.29 -4.69 -11.56
CA LEU A 47 -5.46 -4.46 -12.44
C LEU A 47 -6.30 -3.23 -12.03
N ASP A 48 -5.95 -2.63 -10.90
CA ASP A 48 -6.65 -1.49 -10.30
C ASP A 48 -5.67 -0.49 -9.69
N ILE A 49 -6.14 0.75 -9.57
CA ILE A 49 -5.50 1.81 -8.79
C ILE A 49 -6.24 1.89 -7.46
N ASP A 50 -5.53 1.61 -6.38
CA ASP A 50 -6.06 1.80 -5.03
C ASP A 50 -5.62 3.18 -4.51
N ALA A 51 -6.53 3.92 -3.88
CA ALA A 51 -6.25 5.22 -3.28
C ALA A 51 -6.78 5.31 -1.85
N ALA A 52 -6.05 5.99 -0.97
CA ALA A 52 -6.56 6.44 0.33
C ALA A 52 -6.81 7.95 0.24
N ALA A 53 -7.97 8.45 0.65
CA ALA A 53 -8.34 9.86 0.50
C ALA A 53 -9.22 10.39 1.63
N ALA A 54 -9.04 11.66 2.00
CA ALA A 54 -9.79 12.35 3.06
C ALA A 54 -10.52 13.59 2.53
N GLY A 55 -11.70 13.87 3.08
CA GLY A 55 -12.48 15.08 2.80
C GLY A 55 -12.75 15.30 1.30
N ASP A 56 -12.58 16.53 0.82
CA ASP A 56 -12.84 16.92 -0.57
C ASP A 56 -12.09 16.06 -1.61
N ALA A 57 -10.91 15.53 -1.26
CA ALA A 57 -10.17 14.63 -2.15
C ALA A 57 -10.91 13.30 -2.35
N HIS A 58 -11.50 12.75 -1.28
CA HIS A 58 -12.34 11.55 -1.37
C HIS A 58 -13.58 11.84 -2.22
N GLU A 59 -14.29 12.92 -1.93
CA GLU A 59 -15.49 13.33 -2.68
C GLU A 59 -15.20 13.50 -4.17
N THR A 60 -14.08 14.16 -4.51
CA THR A 60 -13.64 14.34 -5.89
C THR A 60 -13.31 13.01 -6.55
N LEU A 61 -12.51 12.16 -5.90
CA LEU A 61 -12.14 10.85 -6.42
C LEU A 61 -13.35 9.94 -6.67
N VAL A 62 -14.34 9.93 -5.78
CA VAL A 62 -15.56 9.15 -5.98
C VAL A 62 -16.55 9.82 -6.95
N ALA A 63 -16.38 11.08 -7.31
CA ALA A 63 -17.16 11.71 -8.36
C ALA A 63 -16.60 11.45 -9.77
N LEU A 64 -15.35 10.97 -9.87
CA LEU A 64 -14.67 10.76 -11.16
C LEU A 64 -15.12 9.48 -11.88
N GLY A 65 -15.12 9.56 -13.21
CA GLY A 65 -15.40 8.42 -14.08
C GLY A 65 -16.82 7.86 -13.95
N ALA A 66 -17.01 6.63 -14.43
CA ALA A 66 -18.28 5.92 -14.29
C ALA A 66 -18.33 5.15 -12.96
N PRO A 67 -19.51 4.98 -12.33
CA PRO A 67 -19.64 4.12 -11.16
C PRO A 67 -19.29 2.67 -11.50
N GLY A 68 -18.48 2.04 -10.65
CA GLY A 68 -18.20 0.60 -10.69
C GLY A 68 -19.15 -0.22 -9.80
N HIS A 69 -18.82 -1.49 -9.60
CA HIS A 69 -19.50 -2.31 -8.60
C HIS A 69 -19.05 -1.89 -7.19
N GLY A 70 -19.91 -1.17 -6.47
CA GLY A 70 -19.67 -0.65 -5.11
C GLY A 70 -19.68 0.89 -5.05
N SER A 71 -19.89 1.46 -3.87
CA SER A 71 -20.00 2.93 -3.67
C SER A 71 -18.69 3.69 -3.90
N HIS A 72 -17.54 3.04 -3.66
CA HIS A 72 -16.22 3.65 -3.72
C HIS A 72 -15.37 3.20 -4.91
N ARG A 73 -15.98 2.52 -5.88
CA ARG A 73 -15.32 2.04 -7.09
C ARG A 73 -15.67 2.92 -8.27
N ARG A 74 -14.66 3.35 -9.02
CA ARG A 74 -14.82 4.12 -10.26
C ARG A 74 -14.11 3.46 -11.42
N ILE A 75 -14.62 3.70 -12.62
CA ILE A 75 -13.98 3.31 -13.87
C ILE A 75 -13.51 4.60 -14.55
N VAL A 76 -12.19 4.78 -14.59
CA VAL A 76 -11.50 5.94 -15.16
C VAL A 76 -10.58 5.42 -16.26
N GLU A 77 -10.79 5.84 -17.50
CA GLU A 77 -10.04 5.31 -18.67
C GLU A 77 -10.05 3.77 -18.76
N GLY A 78 -11.19 3.15 -18.41
CA GLY A 78 -11.33 1.69 -18.38
C GLY A 78 -10.58 0.99 -17.23
N VAL A 79 -9.83 1.74 -16.41
CA VAL A 79 -9.15 1.25 -15.22
C VAL A 79 -10.04 1.42 -14.01
N LYS A 80 -10.03 0.39 -13.17
CA LYS A 80 -10.74 0.38 -11.91
C LYS A 80 -9.95 1.19 -10.87
N VAL A 81 -10.58 2.21 -10.30
CA VAL A 81 -10.06 3.02 -9.20
C VAL A 81 -10.86 2.70 -7.93
N GLU A 82 -10.21 2.16 -6.91
CA GLU A 82 -10.82 1.87 -5.60
C GLU A 82 -10.38 2.94 -4.61
N VAL A 83 -11.33 3.64 -4.03
CA VAL A 83 -11.05 4.73 -3.08
C VAL A 83 -11.41 4.27 -1.67
N ILE A 84 -10.47 4.36 -0.75
CA ILE A 84 -10.70 4.16 0.68
C ILE A 84 -10.85 5.54 1.30
N GLU A 85 -12.05 5.82 1.80
CA GLU A 85 -12.27 7.00 2.64
C GLU A 85 -11.50 6.83 3.94
N VAL A 86 -10.73 7.87 4.30
CA VAL A 86 -10.00 7.90 5.56
C VAL A 86 -10.40 9.12 6.38
N ILE A 87 -10.53 8.89 7.68
CA ILE A 87 -10.94 9.87 8.68
C ILE A 87 -9.84 9.93 9.73
N ASP A 88 -9.58 11.12 10.26
CA ASP A 88 -8.67 11.29 11.40
C ASP A 88 -9.22 10.50 12.58
N PRO A 89 -8.49 9.48 13.06
CA PRO A 89 -9.06 8.60 14.07
C PRO A 89 -9.02 9.17 15.48
N GLY A 90 -8.28 10.26 15.72
CA GLY A 90 -8.26 10.96 17.01
C GLY A 90 -8.14 10.02 18.22
N SER A 91 -8.98 10.26 19.23
CA SER A 91 -9.03 9.46 20.46
C SER A 91 -9.72 8.10 20.31
N ASP A 92 -10.41 7.85 19.20
CA ASP A 92 -11.19 6.62 19.02
C ASP A 92 -10.28 5.40 18.78
N LEU A 93 -9.00 5.63 18.41
CA LEU A 93 -7.99 4.59 18.22
C LEU A 93 -7.86 3.61 19.39
N ASP A 94 -7.98 4.11 20.63
CA ASP A 94 -7.79 3.32 21.84
C ASP A 94 -8.93 2.32 22.07
N THR A 95 -10.08 2.52 21.41
CA THR A 95 -11.25 1.64 21.51
C THR A 95 -11.24 0.49 20.50
N LEU A 96 -10.35 0.56 19.50
CA LEU A 96 -10.25 -0.42 18.42
C LEU A 96 -9.38 -1.61 18.84
N ASP A 97 -9.75 -2.80 18.35
CA ASP A 97 -8.84 -3.96 18.36
C ASP A 97 -7.61 -3.70 17.48
N ASP A 98 -6.53 -4.45 17.69
CA ASP A 98 -5.25 -4.19 17.03
C ASP A 98 -5.34 -4.22 15.50
N LYS A 99 -6.18 -5.11 14.94
CA LYS A 99 -6.36 -5.22 13.49
C LYS A 99 -7.08 -3.99 12.92
N SER A 100 -8.13 -3.55 13.60
CA SER A 100 -8.91 -2.37 13.22
C SER A 100 -8.11 -1.10 13.43
N ARG A 101 -7.32 -1.02 14.50
CA ARG A 101 -6.35 0.04 14.74
C ARG A 101 -5.34 0.11 13.60
N LEU A 102 -4.75 -1.02 13.20
CA LEU A 102 -3.86 -1.08 12.05
C LEU A 102 -4.53 -0.64 10.75
N PHE A 103 -5.76 -1.07 10.48
CA PHE A 103 -6.49 -0.62 9.29
C PHE A 103 -6.60 0.90 9.27
N VAL A 104 -7.13 1.48 10.34
CA VAL A 104 -7.43 2.91 10.41
C VAL A 104 -6.15 3.75 10.37
N THR A 105 -5.14 3.42 11.18
CA THR A 105 -3.88 4.18 11.22
C THR A 105 -3.10 4.04 9.91
N ALA A 106 -3.05 2.85 9.31
CA ALA A 106 -2.32 2.63 8.06
C ALA A 106 -2.88 3.48 6.91
N HIS A 107 -4.20 3.47 6.72
CA HIS A 107 -4.82 4.20 5.61
C HIS A 107 -4.85 5.70 5.88
N TRP A 108 -5.09 6.13 7.12
CA TRP A 108 -4.95 7.54 7.50
C TRP A 108 -3.52 8.03 7.21
N ALA A 109 -2.50 7.31 7.70
CA ALA A 109 -1.10 7.63 7.46
C ALA A 109 -0.76 7.64 5.96
N ALA A 110 -1.33 6.74 5.16
CA ALA A 110 -1.09 6.68 3.72
C ALA A 110 -1.58 7.95 3.00
N ALA A 111 -2.70 8.53 3.44
CA ALA A 111 -3.21 9.78 2.87
C ALA A 111 -2.44 11.03 3.36
N GLN A 112 -1.80 10.98 4.54
CA GLN A 112 -1.02 12.09 5.09
C GLN A 112 0.43 12.10 4.59
N LEU A 113 1.08 10.94 4.63
CA LEU A 113 2.51 10.77 4.38
C LEU A 113 2.70 10.33 2.93
N THR A 114 2.88 11.31 2.05
CA THR A 114 2.97 11.08 0.61
C THR A 114 4.32 11.49 0.05
N THR A 115 4.72 10.86 -1.05
CA THR A 115 5.84 11.27 -1.89
C THR A 115 5.38 11.35 -3.34
N ARG A 116 5.88 12.33 -4.10
CA ARG A 116 5.55 12.44 -5.53
C ARG A 116 6.46 11.51 -6.33
N VAL A 117 5.83 10.64 -7.12
CA VAL A 117 6.52 9.72 -8.03
C VAL A 117 6.15 10.06 -9.46
N ARG A 118 7.14 10.08 -10.34
CA ARG A 118 6.94 10.24 -11.79
C ARG A 118 6.69 8.87 -12.41
N VAL A 119 5.52 8.67 -12.99
CA VAL A 119 5.12 7.43 -13.66
C VAL A 119 5.10 7.68 -15.16
N ARG A 120 5.88 6.89 -15.92
CA ARG A 120 6.07 7.07 -17.36
C ARG A 120 5.66 5.84 -18.13
N CYS A 121 5.00 6.05 -19.26
CA CYS A 121 4.65 5.03 -20.23
C CYS A 121 4.67 5.63 -21.62
N GLU A 122 5.60 5.21 -22.47
CA GLU A 122 5.80 5.82 -23.80
C GLU A 122 5.98 7.35 -23.66
N GLU A 123 5.11 8.14 -24.30
CA GLU A 123 5.08 9.61 -24.24
C GLU A 123 4.31 10.16 -23.03
N LEU A 124 3.63 9.31 -22.27
CA LEU A 124 2.90 9.73 -21.08
C LEU A 124 3.83 9.88 -19.88
N ASP A 125 3.57 10.92 -19.10
CA ASP A 125 4.39 11.32 -17.97
C ASP A 125 3.54 12.01 -16.91
N VAL A 126 3.28 11.31 -15.81
CA VAL A 126 2.38 11.76 -14.76
C VAL A 126 3.10 11.76 -13.43
N SER A 127 3.02 12.87 -12.70
CA SER A 127 3.49 12.95 -11.31
C SER A 127 2.31 12.74 -10.36
N VAL A 128 2.31 11.67 -9.58
CA VAL A 128 1.20 11.30 -8.68
C VAL A 128 1.67 11.21 -7.23
N PRO A 129 0.85 11.63 -6.23
CA PRO A 129 1.12 11.31 -4.83
C PRO A 129 1.00 9.80 -4.56
N VAL A 130 2.04 9.22 -3.99
CA VAL A 130 2.10 7.82 -3.58
C VAL A 130 2.33 7.76 -2.08
N ALA A 131 1.66 6.85 -1.38
CA ALA A 131 1.90 6.65 0.04
C ALA A 131 3.39 6.36 0.30
N ARG A 132 3.95 6.97 1.34
CA ARG A 132 5.32 6.65 1.78
C ARG A 132 5.40 5.20 2.26
N ARG A 133 6.62 4.71 2.37
CA ARG A 133 6.89 3.27 2.45
C ARG A 133 6.31 2.62 3.71
N LEU A 134 6.44 3.27 4.87
CA LEU A 134 5.92 2.72 6.12
C LEU A 134 4.37 2.57 6.11
N PRO A 135 3.57 3.61 5.77
CA PRO A 135 2.13 3.44 5.60
C PRO A 135 1.75 2.37 4.58
N LEU A 136 2.48 2.27 3.47
CA LEU A 136 2.21 1.24 2.46
C LEU A 136 2.45 -0.17 3.01
N ILE A 137 3.54 -0.38 3.77
CA ILE A 137 3.81 -1.63 4.48
C ILE A 137 2.69 -1.93 5.48
N ALA A 138 2.22 -0.93 6.24
CA ALA A 138 1.13 -1.07 7.19
C ALA A 138 -0.18 -1.52 6.50
N CYS A 139 -0.53 -0.92 5.35
CA CYS A 139 -1.69 -1.33 4.55
C CYS A 139 -1.56 -2.79 4.08
N LYS A 140 -0.36 -3.23 3.71
CA LYS A 140 -0.10 -4.62 3.28
C LYS A 140 -0.15 -5.61 4.43
N LEU A 141 0.36 -5.25 5.60
CA LEU A 141 0.25 -6.04 6.82
C LEU A 141 -1.23 -6.23 7.21
N HIS A 142 -2.03 -5.17 7.12
CA HIS A 142 -3.48 -5.28 7.33
C HIS A 142 -4.12 -6.23 6.31
N ALA A 143 -3.83 -6.04 5.02
CA ALA A 143 -4.37 -6.91 3.96
C ALA A 143 -3.99 -8.38 4.19
N TRP A 144 -2.76 -8.66 4.63
CA TRP A 144 -2.33 -10.01 5.00
C TRP A 144 -3.19 -10.61 6.13
N LEU A 145 -3.48 -9.83 7.18
CA LEU A 145 -4.25 -10.25 8.35
C LEU A 145 -5.75 -10.38 8.05
N ASP A 146 -6.28 -9.56 7.17
CA ASP A 146 -7.70 -9.57 6.82
C ASP A 146 -8.08 -10.70 5.85
N ARG A 147 -7.16 -11.07 4.96
CA ARG A 147 -7.40 -12.14 3.99
C ARG A 147 -7.42 -13.51 4.69
N ARG A 148 -8.54 -14.22 4.51
CA ARG A 148 -8.71 -15.63 4.90
C ARG A 148 -8.07 -16.57 3.88
N ASP A 149 -8.04 -17.87 4.20
CA ASP A 149 -7.40 -18.91 3.35
C ASP A 149 -7.96 -18.98 1.92
N GLN A 150 -9.21 -18.56 1.69
CA GLN A 150 -9.81 -18.49 0.34
C GLN A 150 -9.15 -17.43 -0.57
N ARG A 151 -8.28 -16.58 -0.03
CA ARG A 151 -7.49 -15.57 -0.75
C ARG A 151 -5.99 -15.77 -0.49
N ALA A 152 -5.55 -17.02 -0.34
CA ALA A 152 -4.16 -17.38 -0.05
C ALA A 152 -3.17 -16.89 -1.13
N ASP A 153 -3.61 -16.85 -2.39
CA ASP A 153 -2.85 -16.28 -3.51
C ASP A 153 -2.51 -14.80 -3.28
N LYS A 154 -3.52 -14.03 -2.88
CA LYS A 154 -3.38 -12.61 -2.59
C LYS A 154 -2.57 -12.37 -1.33
N ARG A 155 -2.68 -13.25 -0.32
CA ARG A 155 -1.79 -13.22 0.85
C ARG A 155 -0.34 -13.44 0.43
N GLY A 156 -0.05 -14.44 -0.39
CA GLY A 156 1.30 -14.67 -0.92
C GLY A 156 1.86 -13.42 -1.61
N SER A 157 1.03 -12.74 -2.41
CA SER A 157 1.39 -11.45 -3.03
C SER A 157 1.66 -10.34 -2.00
N ASP A 158 0.81 -10.20 -0.97
CA ASP A 158 1.03 -9.19 0.08
C ASP A 158 2.32 -9.48 0.88
N GLY A 159 2.61 -10.75 1.17
CA GLY A 159 3.85 -11.16 1.84
C GLY A 159 5.10 -10.82 1.02
N LEU A 160 5.05 -11.08 -0.29
CA LEU A 160 6.13 -10.71 -1.22
C LEU A 160 6.31 -9.19 -1.27
N ASP A 161 5.22 -8.43 -1.40
CA ASP A 161 5.24 -6.96 -1.40
C ASP A 161 5.90 -6.43 -0.11
N ILE A 162 5.50 -6.94 1.07
CA ILE A 162 6.06 -6.52 2.37
C ILE A 162 7.56 -6.78 2.44
N VAL A 163 8.00 -8.00 2.13
CA VAL A 163 9.42 -8.38 2.21
C VAL A 163 10.27 -7.53 1.26
N ARG A 164 9.81 -7.29 0.03
CA ARG A 164 10.52 -6.46 -0.95
C ARG A 164 10.61 -5.00 -0.53
N LEU A 165 9.52 -4.44 -0.01
CA LEU A 165 9.52 -3.06 0.51
C LEU A 165 10.49 -2.90 1.68
N LEU A 166 10.55 -3.89 2.59
CA LEU A 166 11.44 -3.87 3.75
C LEU A 166 12.92 -4.05 3.39
N HIS A 167 13.25 -4.90 2.40
CA HIS A 167 14.64 -5.05 1.96
C HIS A 167 15.21 -3.79 1.30
N GLY A 168 14.38 -3.01 0.60
CA GLY A 168 14.79 -1.74 -0.02
C GLY A 168 14.62 -0.51 0.86
N ALA A 169 14.26 -0.68 2.14
CA ALA A 169 13.85 0.39 3.04
C ALA A 169 14.99 1.32 3.46
N ASP A 170 14.68 2.63 3.53
CA ASP A 170 15.43 3.56 4.38
C ASP A 170 14.79 3.52 5.77
N TRP A 171 15.47 2.86 6.71
CA TRP A 171 14.96 2.66 8.05
C TRP A 171 14.92 3.95 8.89
N SER A 172 15.76 4.94 8.57
CA SER A 172 15.70 6.25 9.23
C SER A 172 14.45 6.98 8.80
N GLU A 173 14.16 6.98 7.49
CA GLU A 173 12.94 7.56 6.95
C GLU A 173 11.68 6.92 7.57
N MET A 174 11.67 5.59 7.69
CA MET A 174 10.55 4.88 8.31
C MET A 174 10.44 5.18 9.82
N ALA A 175 11.55 5.38 10.53
CA ALA A 175 11.50 5.76 11.94
C ALA A 175 10.86 7.15 12.13
N ASP A 176 11.19 8.11 11.27
CA ASP A 176 10.57 9.45 11.25
C ASP A 176 9.06 9.38 10.93
N ASP A 177 8.69 8.57 9.93
CA ASP A 177 7.27 8.35 9.57
C ASP A 177 6.48 7.76 10.75
N SER A 178 7.08 6.81 11.48
CA SER A 178 6.43 6.13 12.61
C SER A 178 6.07 7.07 13.75
N GLN A 179 6.79 8.18 13.89
CA GLN A 179 6.59 9.19 14.93
C GLN A 179 5.63 10.30 14.48
N THR A 180 5.37 10.42 13.17
CA THR A 180 4.55 11.51 12.62
C THR A 180 3.06 11.27 12.82
N ILE A 181 2.61 10.01 12.74
CA ILE A 181 1.19 9.65 12.85
C ILE A 181 0.93 8.91 14.17
N PRO A 182 0.07 9.43 15.05
CA PRO A 182 -0.29 8.77 16.30
C PRO A 182 -0.78 7.33 16.07
N GLY A 183 -0.27 6.38 16.87
CA GLY A 183 -0.66 4.97 16.82
C GLY A 183 -0.05 4.17 15.66
N LEU A 184 0.65 4.81 14.70
CA LEU A 184 1.22 4.11 13.55
C LEU A 184 2.36 3.17 13.98
N ARG A 185 3.26 3.64 14.85
CA ARG A 185 4.36 2.85 15.39
C ARG A 185 3.85 1.59 16.08
N GLU A 186 2.91 1.74 17.01
CA GLU A 186 2.36 0.64 17.79
C GLU A 186 1.65 -0.37 16.89
N ALA A 187 0.83 0.11 15.95
CA ALA A 187 0.10 -0.76 15.02
C ALA A 187 1.04 -1.54 14.10
N VAL A 188 2.07 -0.89 13.57
CA VAL A 188 3.04 -1.54 12.67
C VAL A 188 3.95 -2.49 13.44
N SER A 189 4.36 -2.14 14.66
CA SER A 189 5.16 -3.01 15.52
C SER A 189 4.43 -4.32 15.84
N TRP A 190 3.18 -4.22 16.30
CA TRP A 190 2.31 -5.38 16.54
C TRP A 190 2.14 -6.24 15.28
N ALA A 191 1.81 -5.60 14.15
CA ALA A 191 1.57 -6.33 12.92
C ALA A 191 2.85 -7.00 12.37
N GLY A 192 4.00 -6.35 12.55
CA GLY A 192 5.32 -6.89 12.23
C GLY A 192 5.63 -8.14 13.04
N GLU A 193 5.37 -8.12 14.35
CA GLU A 193 5.54 -9.29 15.22
C GLU A 193 4.62 -10.44 14.77
N VAL A 194 3.32 -10.19 14.64
CA VAL A 194 2.31 -11.21 14.31
C VAL A 194 2.51 -11.80 12.91
N VAL A 195 2.87 -10.99 11.92
CA VAL A 195 2.98 -11.42 10.52
C VAL A 195 4.39 -11.91 10.18
N LEU A 196 5.42 -11.16 10.57
CA LEU A 196 6.78 -11.38 10.11
C LEU A 196 7.65 -12.12 11.12
N ASP A 197 7.35 -12.11 12.43
CA ASP A 197 8.06 -12.99 13.38
C ASP A 197 7.32 -14.32 13.58
N ASP A 198 6.10 -14.26 14.11
CA ASP A 198 5.29 -15.43 14.46
C ASP A 198 4.91 -16.27 13.24
N GLN A 199 4.50 -15.59 12.16
CA GLN A 199 4.04 -16.23 10.94
C GLN A 199 5.11 -16.32 9.85
N ALA A 200 6.40 -16.08 10.14
CA ALA A 200 7.47 -16.12 9.15
C ALA A 200 7.49 -17.40 8.27
N PRO A 201 7.34 -18.63 8.82
CA PRO A 201 7.27 -19.83 7.98
C PRO A 201 6.08 -19.84 7.03
N ARG A 202 4.95 -19.28 7.47
CA ARG A 202 3.73 -19.16 6.66
C ARG A 202 3.88 -18.11 5.57
N VAL A 203 4.53 -16.98 5.86
CA VAL A 203 4.89 -15.96 4.87
C VAL A 203 5.75 -16.56 3.77
N SER A 204 6.89 -17.17 4.13
CA SER A 204 7.81 -17.83 3.20
C SER A 204 7.08 -18.88 2.33
N ARG A 205 6.28 -19.75 2.96
CA ARG A 205 5.51 -20.79 2.25
C ARG A 205 4.47 -20.22 1.29
N LEU A 206 3.71 -19.20 1.68
CA LEU A 206 2.70 -18.64 0.78
C LEU A 206 3.33 -17.88 -0.39
N ILE A 207 4.47 -17.24 -0.20
CA ILE A 207 5.27 -16.69 -1.30
C ILE A 207 5.67 -17.82 -2.25
N GLN A 208 6.24 -18.91 -1.72
CA GLN A 208 6.66 -20.06 -2.53
C GLN A 208 5.52 -20.68 -3.37
N VAL A 209 4.33 -20.79 -2.79
CA VAL A 209 3.20 -21.50 -3.42
C VAL A 209 2.46 -20.63 -4.43
N HIS A 210 2.42 -19.32 -4.21
CA HIS A 210 1.53 -18.42 -4.95
C HIS A 210 2.23 -17.33 -5.76
N THR A 211 3.55 -17.34 -5.81
CA THR A 211 4.34 -16.42 -6.62
C THR A 211 5.40 -17.20 -7.38
N ASP A 212 5.91 -16.63 -8.47
CA ASP A 212 6.98 -17.23 -9.27
C ASP A 212 8.38 -16.92 -8.66
N GLU A 213 8.42 -16.42 -7.43
CA GLU A 213 9.63 -15.97 -6.77
C GLU A 213 10.20 -17.03 -5.83
N SER A 214 11.52 -17.05 -5.72
CA SER A 214 12.20 -17.85 -4.68
C SER A 214 11.74 -17.36 -3.31
N PRO A 215 11.27 -18.27 -2.42
CA PRO A 215 10.83 -17.85 -1.12
C PRO A 215 11.99 -17.30 -0.29
N PRO A 216 11.79 -16.18 0.43
CA PRO A 216 12.80 -15.66 1.35
C PRO A 216 13.03 -16.63 2.51
N ASP A 217 14.23 -16.60 3.09
CA ASP A 217 14.56 -17.39 4.28
C ASP A 217 13.67 -16.96 5.45
N VAL A 218 13.25 -17.95 6.24
CA VAL A 218 12.38 -17.71 7.39
C VAL A 218 13.04 -16.80 8.42
N ASN A 219 14.35 -16.93 8.64
CA ASN A 219 15.07 -16.10 9.60
C ASN A 219 15.25 -14.67 9.08
N ASP A 220 15.39 -14.50 7.76
CA ASP A 220 15.42 -13.17 7.14
C ASP A 220 14.08 -12.45 7.37
N ILE A 221 12.95 -13.13 7.15
CA ILE A 221 11.61 -12.57 7.41
C ILE A 221 11.46 -12.18 8.89
N ARG A 222 11.90 -13.04 9.83
CA ARG A 222 11.88 -12.72 11.27
C ARG A 222 12.75 -11.52 11.61
N ALA A 223 13.94 -11.42 11.01
CA ALA A 223 14.83 -10.29 11.22
C ALA A 223 14.16 -8.98 10.78
N LEU A 224 13.47 -8.98 9.63
CA LEU A 224 12.68 -7.84 9.18
C LEU A 224 11.54 -7.49 10.15
N GLY A 225 10.80 -8.49 10.66
CA GLY A 225 9.77 -8.27 11.68
C GLY A 225 10.30 -7.60 12.95
N ARG A 226 11.46 -8.07 13.43
CA ARG A 226 12.11 -7.49 14.62
C ARG A 226 12.68 -6.10 14.41
N LEU A 227 13.13 -5.78 13.19
CA LEU A 227 13.53 -4.41 12.84
C LEU A 227 12.31 -3.49 12.83
N LEU A 228 11.20 -3.96 12.23
CA LEU A 228 9.95 -3.22 12.17
C LEU A 228 9.37 -2.92 13.56
N ALA A 229 9.49 -3.88 14.49
CA ALA A 229 9.08 -3.72 15.88
C ALA A 229 9.90 -2.70 16.69
N ARG A 230 11.05 -2.24 16.16
CA ARG A 230 11.98 -1.30 16.82
C ARG A 230 11.96 0.12 16.25
N LEU A 231 11.12 0.39 15.24
CA LEU A 231 10.92 1.75 14.71
C LEU A 231 10.43 2.70 15.79
#